data_AF-A0A3D3KGY2-F1
#
_entry.id   AF-A0A3D3KGY2-F1
#
_cell.length_a   1.000
_cell.length_b   1.000
_cell.length_c   1.000
_cell.angle_alpha   90.00
_cell.angle_beta   90.00
_cell.angle_gamma   90.00
#
_symmetry.space_group_name_H-M   'P 1'
#
loop_
_entity.id
_entity.type
_entity.pdbx_description
1 polymer ?
#
loop_
_entity_poly.entity_id
_entity_poly.type
_entity_poly.pdbx_seq_one_letter_code
_entity_poly.pdbx_strand_id
1 'polypeptide(L)'
;MNGNAAIAPNLIQYTPKSVITVAVLGAESTGKTTLCRDLAAYFGSLWVPEYMRLYLQAKWDDKQLTCTWDDLLPIAQGQIALENELAKQVAQMPDENRYLFCDTSLFELMVYANWYYDDCPDALTLAALTHHYDLIILTDVDTPWVADDLRDSPHQREEISAFFASQLTDHQQSFYCVGGDRSERVQKVVERLSKMNQLPRAK
;
A
#
# COMPACT_ATOMS: atom_id res chain seq x y z
N MET A 1 4.68 -16.72 -31.24
CA MET A 1 5.47 -17.63 -30.37
C MET A 1 5.24 -17.19 -28.95
N ASN A 2 4.61 -18.09 -28.18
CA ASN A 2 4.61 -18.27 -26.72
C ASN A 2 4.35 -17.07 -25.80
N GLY A 3 3.11 -16.97 -25.34
CA GLY A 3 2.73 -16.41 -24.04
C GLY A 3 1.52 -17.19 -23.54
N ASN A 4 1.76 -18.16 -22.65
CA ASN A 4 0.78 -19.13 -22.15
C ASN A 4 -0.45 -18.45 -21.54
N ALA A 5 -1.60 -19.11 -21.69
CA ALA A 5 -2.79 -18.87 -20.89
C ALA A 5 -2.45 -18.93 -19.39
N ALA A 6 -2.63 -17.82 -18.67
CA ALA A 6 -2.72 -17.81 -17.22
C ALA A 6 -4.16 -17.43 -16.85
N ILE A 7 -4.89 -18.44 -16.40
CA ILE A 7 -6.25 -18.34 -15.88
C ILE A 7 -6.21 -17.51 -14.58
N ALA A 8 -7.02 -16.45 -14.55
CA ALA A 8 -7.52 -15.65 -13.42
C ALA A 8 -6.50 -15.19 -12.36
N PRO A 9 -6.17 -13.89 -12.28
CA PRO A 9 -5.57 -13.38 -11.06
C PRO A 9 -6.71 -13.15 -10.06
N ASN A 10 -6.75 -13.97 -9.01
CA ASN A 10 -7.65 -13.84 -7.86
C ASN A 10 -7.32 -12.58 -7.03
N LEU A 11 -7.30 -11.40 -7.66
CA LEU A 11 -7.07 -10.10 -7.03
C LEU A 11 -8.38 -9.57 -6.43
N ILE A 12 -9.05 -10.40 -5.64
CA ILE A 12 -10.31 -10.04 -5.00
C ILE A 12 -10.01 -9.61 -3.58
N GLN A 13 -10.35 -8.36 -3.26
CA GLN A 13 -10.26 -7.83 -1.90
C GLN A 13 -11.50 -8.23 -1.09
N TYR A 14 -11.27 -8.77 0.10
CA TYR A 14 -12.29 -9.23 1.04
C TYR A 14 -12.09 -8.55 2.39
N THR A 15 -12.61 -7.34 2.51
CA THR A 15 -12.60 -6.57 3.76
C THR A 15 -13.96 -6.66 4.46
N PRO A 16 -14.04 -7.20 5.69
CA PRO A 16 -15.27 -7.15 6.46
C PRO A 16 -15.69 -5.70 6.73
N LYS A 17 -16.98 -5.36 6.55
CA LYS A 17 -17.51 -3.99 6.74
C LYS A 17 -17.25 -3.36 8.12
N SER A 18 -16.95 -4.19 9.13
CA SER A 18 -16.63 -3.74 10.47
C SER A 18 -15.19 -3.26 10.62
N VAL A 19 -14.32 -3.53 9.64
CA VAL A 19 -12.90 -3.14 9.63
C VAL A 19 -12.73 -1.86 8.84
N ILE A 20 -12.07 -0.86 9.43
CA ILE A 20 -11.63 0.34 8.74
C ILE A 20 -10.27 0.05 8.11
N THR A 21 -10.13 0.18 6.79
CA THR A 21 -8.85 -0.03 6.10
C THR A 21 -8.19 1.29 5.73
N VAL A 22 -6.89 1.37 5.98
CA VAL A 22 -6.06 2.54 5.68
C VAL A 22 -4.89 2.11 4.82
N ALA A 23 -4.86 2.51 3.55
CA ALA A 23 -3.70 2.31 2.70
C ALA A 23 -2.69 3.43 2.90
N VAL A 24 -1.41 3.08 3.11
CA VAL A 24 -0.31 4.04 3.18
C VAL A 24 0.55 3.89 1.95
N LEU A 25 0.52 4.90 1.09
CA LEU A 25 1.21 4.95 -0.18
C LEU A 25 2.38 5.94 -0.14
N GLY A 26 3.28 5.78 -1.10
CA GLY A 26 4.30 6.79 -1.39
C GLY A 26 5.57 6.21 -1.98
N ALA A 27 6.49 7.11 -2.32
CA ALA A 27 7.80 6.74 -2.83
C ALA A 27 8.54 5.79 -1.87
N GLU A 28 9.56 5.10 -2.37
CA GLU A 28 10.41 4.29 -1.52
C GLU A 28 11.12 5.14 -0.45
N SER A 29 11.37 4.53 0.71
CA SER A 29 12.05 5.17 1.84
C SER A 29 11.34 6.41 2.42
N THR A 30 10.02 6.57 2.27
CA THR A 30 9.25 7.67 2.88
C THR A 30 8.65 7.34 4.25
N GLY A 31 8.99 6.19 4.86
CA GLY A 31 8.57 5.82 6.21
C GLY A 31 7.20 5.14 6.35
N LYS A 32 6.62 4.63 5.25
CA LYS A 32 5.32 3.93 5.23
C LYS A 32 5.23 2.77 6.24
N THR A 33 6.19 1.84 6.18
CA THR A 33 6.27 0.70 7.11
C THR A 33 6.28 1.13 8.56
N THR A 34 7.08 2.16 8.88
CA THR A 34 7.17 2.69 10.24
C THR A 34 5.84 3.30 10.67
N LEU A 35 5.19 4.07 9.80
CA LEU A 35 3.89 4.68 10.08
C LEU A 35 2.81 3.61 10.30
N CYS A 36 2.71 2.59 9.45
CA CYS A 36 1.76 1.49 9.61
C CYS A 36 1.97 0.74 10.93
N ARG A 37 3.22 0.45 11.30
CA ARG A 37 3.57 -0.19 12.57
C ARG A 37 3.17 0.65 13.78
N ASP A 38 3.45 1.95 13.74
CA ASP A 38 3.15 2.85 14.86
C ASP A 38 1.65 3.06 15.02
N LEU A 39 0.90 3.16 13.92
CA LEU A 39 -0.55 3.24 13.94
C LEU A 39 -1.16 1.94 14.48
N ALA A 40 -0.71 0.78 14.01
CA ALA A 40 -1.15 -0.51 14.55
C ALA A 40 -0.89 -0.60 16.06
N ALA A 41 0.29 -0.17 16.53
CA ALA A 41 0.59 -0.12 17.96
C ALA A 41 -0.32 0.85 18.73
N TYR A 42 -0.58 2.04 18.19
CA TYR A 42 -1.44 3.04 18.80
C TYR A 42 -2.89 2.55 18.99
N PHE A 43 -3.46 1.93 17.95
CA PHE A 43 -4.83 1.41 17.96
C PHE A 43 -4.95 -0.02 18.53
N GLY A 44 -3.85 -0.63 18.97
CA GLY A 44 -3.84 -2.02 19.42
C GLY A 44 -4.32 -3.00 18.34
N SER A 45 -3.97 -2.76 17.08
CA SER A 45 -4.43 -3.51 15.92
C SER A 45 -3.29 -4.06 15.06
N LEU A 46 -3.60 -4.48 13.83
CA LEU A 46 -2.66 -5.11 12.90
C LEU A 46 -2.30 -4.19 11.73
N TRP A 47 -1.19 -4.51 11.07
CA TRP A 47 -0.77 -3.89 9.82
C TRP A 47 -0.32 -4.95 8.83
N VAL A 48 -0.48 -4.66 7.54
CA VAL A 48 -0.06 -5.50 6.41
C VAL A 48 1.32 -5.05 5.96
N PRO A 49 2.32 -5.95 5.87
CA PRO A 49 3.63 -5.62 5.35
C PRO A 49 3.67 -5.61 3.82
N GLU A 50 4.63 -4.86 3.28
CA GLU A 50 4.84 -4.74 1.83
C GLU A 50 5.30 -6.09 1.26
N TYR A 51 4.40 -6.80 0.59
CA TYR A 51 4.68 -8.14 0.09
C TYR A 51 5.80 -8.13 -0.96
N MET A 52 5.87 -7.08 -1.79
CA MET A 52 6.91 -6.91 -2.80
C MET A 52 8.32 -7.06 -2.20
N ARG A 53 8.57 -6.48 -1.03
CA ARG A 53 9.86 -6.57 -0.35
C ARG A 53 10.21 -8.00 0.04
N LEU A 54 9.25 -8.73 0.61
CA LEU A 54 9.44 -10.14 0.98
C LEU A 54 9.71 -11.02 -0.24
N TYR A 55 8.94 -10.80 -1.30
CA TYR A 55 9.04 -11.54 -2.56
C TYR A 55 10.40 -11.30 -3.24
N LEU A 56 10.80 -10.03 -3.39
CA LEU A 56 12.04 -9.67 -4.09
C LEU A 56 13.28 -10.03 -3.28
N GLN A 57 13.25 -9.94 -1.94
CA GLN A 57 14.35 -10.43 -1.12
C GLN A 57 14.56 -11.93 -1.32
N ALA A 58 13.49 -12.74 -1.30
CA ALA A 58 13.60 -14.18 -1.54
C ALA A 58 14.14 -14.50 -2.94
N LYS A 59 13.70 -13.74 -3.96
CA LYS A 59 14.19 -13.88 -5.34
C LYS A 59 15.68 -13.49 -5.45
N TRP A 60 16.10 -12.45 -4.75
CA TRP A 60 17.49 -12.02 -4.71
C TRP A 60 18.36 -13.06 -4.02
N ASP A 61 17.98 -13.53 -2.83
CA ASP A 61 18.75 -14.51 -2.07
C ASP A 61 18.92 -15.84 -2.84
N ASP A 62 17.91 -16.27 -3.59
CA ASP A 62 17.94 -17.51 -4.40
C ASP A 62 18.64 -17.34 -5.75
N LYS A 63 18.37 -16.24 -6.47
CA LYS A 63 18.72 -16.10 -7.90
C LYS A 63 19.57 -14.88 -8.24
N GLN A 64 19.75 -13.96 -7.29
CA GLN A 64 20.40 -12.66 -7.49
C GLN A 64 19.74 -11.86 -8.63
N LEU A 65 18.40 -11.87 -8.67
CA LEU A 65 17.60 -11.18 -9.68
C LEU A 65 16.72 -10.11 -9.04
N THR A 66 16.59 -8.98 -9.72
CA THR A 66 15.70 -7.87 -9.36
C THR A 66 14.27 -8.08 -9.87
N CYS A 67 13.39 -7.12 -9.60
CA CYS A 67 12.01 -7.11 -10.08
C CYS A 67 11.93 -7.10 -11.61
N THR A 68 11.01 -7.87 -12.15
CA THR A 68 10.71 -7.98 -13.58
C THR A 68 9.20 -7.89 -13.81
N TRP A 69 8.78 -7.63 -15.05
CA TRP A 69 7.36 -7.53 -15.44
C TRP A 69 6.53 -8.74 -14.97
N ASP A 70 7.07 -9.96 -15.12
CA ASP A 70 6.39 -11.20 -14.75
C ASP A 70 6.18 -11.36 -13.22
N ASP A 71 6.85 -10.54 -12.40
CA ASP A 71 6.68 -10.55 -10.94
C ASP A 71 5.47 -9.73 -10.48
N LEU A 72 4.96 -8.81 -11.30
CA LEU A 72 3.90 -7.87 -10.89
C LEU A 72 2.62 -8.59 -10.42
N LEU A 73 2.14 -9.59 -11.16
CA LEU A 73 0.94 -10.35 -10.78
C LEU A 73 1.16 -11.24 -9.54
N PRO A 74 2.26 -12.00 -9.42
CA PRO A 74 2.61 -12.71 -8.17
C PRO A 74 2.70 -11.78 -6.95
N ILE A 75 3.31 -10.61 -7.09
CA ILE A 75 3.40 -9.62 -6.01
C ILE A 75 2.00 -9.13 -5.63
N ALA A 76 1.17 -8.78 -6.61
CA ALA A 76 -0.20 -8.34 -6.39
C ALA A 76 -1.04 -9.39 -5.64
N GLN A 77 -0.91 -10.66 -6.03
CA GLN A 77 -1.62 -11.77 -5.38
C GLN A 77 -1.18 -11.94 -3.93
N GLY A 78 0.12 -11.85 -3.64
CA GLY A 78 0.63 -11.95 -2.28
C GLY A 78 0.19 -10.81 -1.39
N GLN A 79 0.20 -9.57 -1.90
CA GLN A 79 -0.29 -8.40 -1.17
C GLN A 79 -1.76 -8.59 -0.77
N ILE A 80 -2.62 -8.98 -1.72
CA ILE A 80 -4.06 -9.19 -1.46
C ILE A 80 -4.33 -10.39 -0.55
N ALA A 81 -3.53 -11.46 -0.65
CA ALA A 81 -3.63 -12.57 0.27
C ALA A 81 -3.38 -12.12 1.73
N LEU A 82 -2.33 -11.33 1.96
CA LEU A 82 -2.01 -10.80 3.29
C LEU A 82 -3.06 -9.81 3.80
N GLU A 83 -3.52 -8.88 2.96
CA GLU A 83 -4.60 -7.95 3.31
C GLU A 83 -5.86 -8.71 3.74
N ASN A 84 -6.30 -9.69 2.94
CA ASN A 84 -7.50 -10.46 3.21
C ASN A 84 -7.38 -11.33 4.48
N GLU A 85 -6.21 -11.89 4.73
CA GLU A 85 -5.94 -12.67 5.94
C GLU A 85 -6.03 -11.77 7.17
N LEU A 86 -5.32 -10.64 7.17
CA LEU A 86 -5.24 -9.74 8.31
C LEU A 86 -6.57 -9.01 8.55
N ALA A 87 -7.32 -8.67 7.50
CA ALA A 87 -8.66 -8.09 7.63
C ALA A 87 -9.62 -9.03 8.37
N LYS A 88 -9.54 -10.35 8.12
CA LYS A 88 -10.34 -11.35 8.86
C LYS A 88 -9.94 -11.41 10.33
N GLN A 89 -8.65 -11.32 10.64
CA GLN A 89 -8.16 -11.30 12.03
C GLN A 89 -8.60 -10.04 12.76
N VAL A 90 -8.44 -8.87 12.14
CA VAL A 90 -8.86 -7.58 12.70
C VAL A 90 -10.37 -7.55 12.98
N ALA A 91 -11.19 -8.19 12.13
CA ALA A 91 -12.63 -8.28 12.35
C ALA A 91 -13.02 -9.03 13.64
N GLN A 92 -12.13 -9.85 14.21
CA GLN A 92 -12.35 -10.55 15.49
C GLN A 92 -11.85 -9.76 16.70
N MET A 93 -11.19 -8.61 16.50
CA MET A 93 -10.72 -7.74 17.57
C MET A 93 -11.89 -6.91 18.16
N PRO A 94 -11.72 -6.31 19.36
CA PRO A 94 -12.66 -5.33 19.92
C PRO A 94 -12.99 -4.23 18.90
N ASP A 95 -14.22 -3.71 18.95
CA ASP A 95 -14.73 -2.74 17.95
C ASP A 95 -13.80 -1.53 17.81
N GLU A 96 -13.27 -1.03 18.93
CA GLU A 96 -12.33 0.10 19.01
C GLU A 96 -10.95 -0.19 18.38
N ASN A 97 -10.60 -1.45 18.14
CA ASN A 97 -9.33 -1.87 17.54
C ASN A 97 -9.48 -2.27 16.06
N ARG A 98 -10.67 -2.18 15.44
CA ARG A 98 -10.90 -2.68 14.07
C ARG A 98 -10.37 -1.78 12.95
N TYR A 99 -9.07 -1.49 12.99
CA TYR A 99 -8.33 -0.79 11.95
C TYR A 99 -7.32 -1.74 11.30
N LEU A 100 -7.17 -1.69 9.99
CA LEU A 100 -6.09 -2.38 9.30
C LEU A 100 -5.27 -1.36 8.52
N PHE A 101 -3.98 -1.28 8.83
CA PHE A 101 -3.04 -0.36 8.17
C PHE A 101 -2.22 -1.13 7.13
N CYS A 102 -2.39 -0.81 5.85
CA CYS A 102 -1.76 -1.53 4.75
C CYS A 102 -0.54 -0.76 4.22
N ASP A 103 0.65 -1.32 4.41
CA ASP A 103 1.87 -0.96 3.68
C ASP A 103 2.03 -2.03 2.58
N THR A 104 1.60 -1.87 1.35
CA THR A 104 0.97 -0.73 0.67
C THR A 104 -0.39 -1.18 0.10
N SER A 105 -0.80 -0.74 -1.09
CA SER A 105 -1.93 -1.25 -1.87
C SER A 105 -1.54 -1.61 -3.31
N LEU A 106 -2.44 -2.28 -4.04
CA LEU A 106 -2.26 -2.51 -5.48
C LEU A 106 -2.21 -1.22 -6.31
N PHE A 107 -2.74 -0.11 -5.80
CA PHE A 107 -2.62 1.19 -6.47
C PHE A 107 -1.16 1.61 -6.56
N GLU A 108 -0.39 1.41 -5.49
CA GLU A 108 1.05 1.71 -5.51
C GLU A 108 1.80 0.81 -6.49
N LEU A 109 1.47 -0.48 -6.54
CA LEU A 109 2.07 -1.39 -7.51
C LEU A 109 1.74 -1.00 -8.96
N MET A 110 0.51 -0.55 -9.24
CA MET A 110 0.10 -0.01 -10.54
C MET A 110 0.90 1.26 -10.90
N VAL A 111 1.05 2.19 -9.95
CA VAL A 111 1.83 3.43 -10.15
C VAL A 111 3.28 3.10 -10.48
N TYR A 112 3.92 2.19 -9.76
CA TYR A 112 5.29 1.78 -10.08
C TYR A 112 5.39 1.04 -11.41
N ALA A 113 4.41 0.20 -11.76
CA ALA A 113 4.40 -0.46 -13.06
C ALA A 113 4.38 0.58 -14.20
N ASN A 114 3.47 1.55 -14.13
CA ASN A 114 3.40 2.66 -15.08
C ASN A 114 4.69 3.49 -15.11
N TRP A 115 5.32 3.73 -13.96
CA TRP A 115 6.57 4.50 -13.89
C TRP A 115 7.76 3.80 -14.54
N TYR A 116 7.94 2.50 -14.29
CA TYR A 116 9.12 1.76 -14.75
C TYR A 116 8.95 1.11 -16.12
N TYR A 117 7.73 0.81 -16.54
CA TYR A 117 7.44 0.05 -17.76
C TYR A 117 6.57 0.80 -18.76
N ASP A 118 6.07 2.01 -18.43
CA ASP A 118 5.06 2.74 -19.20
C ASP A 118 3.78 1.92 -19.48
N ASP A 119 3.55 0.87 -18.70
CA ASP A 119 2.44 -0.07 -18.85
C ASP A 119 2.16 -0.79 -17.52
N CYS A 120 0.97 -1.38 -17.38
CA CYS A 120 0.60 -2.19 -16.23
C CYS A 120 -0.34 -3.33 -16.68
N PRO A 121 -0.15 -4.59 -16.19
CA PRO A 121 -1.06 -5.68 -16.54
C PRO A 121 -2.53 -5.32 -16.30
N ASP A 122 -3.39 -5.50 -17.29
CA ASP A 122 -4.81 -5.10 -17.25
C ASP A 122 -5.53 -5.51 -15.96
N ALA A 123 -5.26 -6.73 -15.50
CA ALA A 123 -5.89 -7.26 -14.30
C ALA A 123 -5.40 -6.58 -13.02
N LEU A 124 -4.13 -6.17 -12.95
CA LEU A 124 -3.60 -5.37 -11.85
C LEU A 124 -4.23 -3.97 -11.88
N THR A 125 -4.30 -3.33 -13.05
CA THR A 125 -4.95 -2.02 -13.22
C THR A 125 -6.40 -2.06 -12.76
N LEU A 126 -7.17 -3.07 -13.21
CA LEU A 126 -8.56 -3.24 -12.79
C LEU A 126 -8.68 -3.42 -11.27
N ALA A 127 -7.85 -4.26 -10.67
CA ALA A 127 -7.87 -4.49 -9.22
C ALA A 127 -7.50 -3.23 -8.43
N ALA A 128 -6.41 -2.56 -8.81
CA ALA A 128 -5.93 -1.33 -8.18
C ALA A 128 -6.99 -0.21 -8.15
N LEU A 129 -7.78 -0.09 -9.20
CA LEU A 129 -8.83 0.93 -9.31
C LEU A 129 -10.17 0.54 -8.66
N THR A 130 -10.39 -0.75 -8.39
CA THR A 130 -11.65 -1.25 -7.82
C THR A 130 -11.57 -1.57 -6.33
N HIS A 131 -10.38 -1.83 -5.80
CA HIS A 131 -10.16 -2.06 -4.37
C HIS A 131 -10.45 -0.81 -3.55
N HIS A 132 -10.94 -1.02 -2.34
CA HIS A 132 -11.46 0.05 -1.50
C HIS A 132 -10.68 0.17 -0.19
N TYR A 133 -10.35 1.41 0.15
CA TYR A 133 -9.79 1.80 1.43
C TYR A 133 -10.60 2.97 1.97
N ASP A 134 -10.92 2.94 3.27
CA ASP A 134 -11.65 4.05 3.91
C ASP A 134 -10.80 5.33 3.94
N LEU A 135 -9.47 5.18 4.01
CA LEU A 135 -8.51 6.27 3.94
C LEU A 135 -7.29 5.84 3.13
N ILE A 136 -6.92 6.66 2.15
CA ILE A 136 -5.64 6.58 1.46
C ILE A 136 -4.74 7.70 2.00
N ILE A 137 -3.56 7.33 2.48
CA ILE A 137 -2.52 8.26 2.93
C ILE A 137 -1.43 8.29 1.87
N LEU A 138 -0.98 9.49 1.50
CA LEU A 138 0.23 9.68 0.71
C LEU A 138 1.31 10.28 1.61
N THR A 139 2.43 9.58 1.76
CA THR A 139 3.54 10.05 2.61
C THR A 139 4.45 11.03 1.86
N ASP A 140 4.80 12.14 2.51
CA ASP A 140 5.71 13.15 1.94
C ASP A 140 7.18 12.68 1.98
N VAL A 141 8.00 13.22 1.08
CA VAL A 141 9.45 13.01 0.99
C VAL A 141 10.20 14.00 1.90
N ASP A 142 9.90 13.99 3.19
CA ASP A 142 10.54 14.87 4.19
C ASP A 142 11.56 14.13 5.08
N THR A 143 11.73 12.82 4.86
CA THR A 143 12.64 11.96 5.62
C THR A 143 14.00 11.82 4.93
N PRO A 144 15.11 11.82 5.69
CA PRO A 144 16.43 11.53 5.15
C PRO A 144 16.43 10.18 4.44
N TRP A 145 17.07 10.11 3.27
CA TRP A 145 17.21 8.86 2.54
C TRP A 145 18.07 7.87 3.34
N VAL A 146 17.66 6.60 3.36
CA VAL A 146 18.43 5.49 3.93
C VAL A 146 18.72 4.50 2.80
N ALA A 147 20.00 4.19 2.61
CA ALA A 147 20.45 3.19 1.64
C ALA A 147 19.92 1.80 2.01
N ASP A 148 19.50 1.04 1.01
CA ASP A 148 19.09 -0.36 1.11
C ASP A 148 19.54 -1.08 -0.16
N ASP A 149 19.85 -2.37 -0.07
CA ASP A 149 20.47 -3.18 -1.12
C ASP A 149 19.59 -3.34 -2.38
N LEU A 150 18.31 -2.98 -2.27
CA LEU A 150 17.30 -3.10 -3.33
C LEU A 150 16.89 -1.77 -3.97
N ARG A 151 17.45 -0.62 -3.55
CA ARG A 151 16.95 0.71 -3.93
C ARG A 151 17.98 1.54 -4.70
N ASP A 152 17.71 1.76 -5.99
CA ASP A 152 18.67 2.37 -6.93
C ASP A 152 18.48 3.89 -7.18
N SER A 153 17.40 4.52 -6.71
CA SER A 153 17.03 5.89 -7.15
C SER A 153 16.87 6.92 -6.02
N PRO A 154 17.95 7.37 -5.34
CA PRO A 154 17.89 8.44 -4.34
C PRO A 154 17.43 9.81 -4.91
N HIS A 155 17.60 10.03 -6.23
CA HIS A 155 17.44 11.34 -6.88
C HIS A 155 16.05 11.61 -7.47
N GLN A 156 15.14 10.62 -7.50
CA GLN A 156 13.83 10.76 -8.15
C GLN A 156 12.65 10.73 -7.17
N ARG A 157 12.91 10.77 -5.85
CA ARG A 157 11.83 10.60 -4.86
C ARG A 157 10.76 11.69 -4.94
N GLU A 158 11.14 12.93 -5.21
CA GLU A 158 10.19 14.03 -5.41
C GLU A 158 9.38 13.84 -6.70
N GLU A 159 10.01 13.41 -7.79
CA GLU A 159 9.35 13.13 -9.07
C GLU A 159 8.35 11.97 -8.94
N ILE A 160 8.77 10.87 -8.32
CA ILE A 160 7.91 9.72 -8.01
C ILE A 160 6.77 10.16 -7.11
N SER A 161 7.03 10.94 -6.05
CA SER A 161 5.98 11.43 -5.16
C SER A 161 4.96 12.33 -5.89
N ALA A 162 5.42 13.19 -6.80
CA ALA A 162 4.55 13.99 -7.63
C ALA A 162 3.73 13.12 -8.59
N PHE A 163 4.34 12.07 -9.15
CA PHE A 163 3.66 11.09 -9.99
C PHE A 163 2.60 10.29 -9.21
N PHE A 164 2.85 9.88 -7.97
CA PHE A 164 1.82 9.29 -7.10
C PHE A 164 0.63 10.23 -6.91
N ALA A 165 0.90 11.51 -6.60
CA ALA A 165 -0.16 12.50 -6.41
C ALA A 165 -0.97 12.74 -7.68
N SER A 166 -0.32 12.77 -8.86
CA SER A 166 -1.03 12.90 -10.13
C SER A 166 -1.88 11.68 -10.43
N GLN A 167 -1.35 10.46 -10.28
CA GLN A 167 -2.11 9.23 -10.49
C GLN A 167 -3.33 9.13 -9.59
N LEU A 168 -3.20 9.46 -8.29
CA LEU A 168 -4.33 9.50 -7.37
C LEU A 168 -5.41 10.51 -7.83
N THR A 169 -4.98 11.68 -8.29
CA THR A 169 -5.87 12.73 -8.79
C THR A 169 -6.58 12.32 -10.09
N ASP A 170 -5.82 11.78 -11.06
CA ASP A 170 -6.32 11.36 -12.38
C ASP A 170 -7.33 10.23 -12.27
N HIS A 171 -7.13 9.32 -11.31
CA HIS A 171 -8.04 8.23 -10.99
C HIS A 171 -9.09 8.56 -9.92
N GLN A 172 -9.21 9.84 -9.54
CA GLN A 172 -10.22 10.34 -8.58
C GLN A 172 -10.21 9.63 -7.22
N GLN A 173 -9.04 9.14 -6.81
CA GLN A 173 -8.84 8.53 -5.50
C GLN A 173 -8.70 9.65 -4.46
N SER A 174 -9.54 9.66 -3.43
CA SER A 174 -9.41 10.64 -2.34
C SER A 174 -8.28 10.23 -1.41
N PHE A 175 -7.30 11.12 -1.20
CA PHE A 175 -6.14 10.87 -0.37
C PHE A 175 -5.85 11.99 0.62
N TYR A 176 -5.06 11.69 1.64
CA TYR A 176 -4.58 12.62 2.66
C TYR A 176 -3.05 12.61 2.70
N CYS A 177 -2.42 13.74 2.37
CA CYS A 177 -0.96 13.88 2.47
C CYS A 177 -0.52 13.98 3.92
N VAL A 178 0.55 13.26 4.26
CA VAL A 178 1.12 13.22 5.60
C VAL A 178 2.64 13.36 5.53
N GLY A 179 3.12 14.50 6.02
CA GLY A 179 4.52 14.76 6.34
C GLY A 179 4.74 15.13 7.82
N GLY A 180 5.96 15.47 8.18
CA GLY A 180 6.44 15.74 9.53
C GLY A 180 7.28 14.59 10.10
N ASP A 181 7.66 14.72 11.36
CA ASP A 181 8.37 13.66 12.06
C ASP A 181 7.49 12.42 12.36
N ARG A 182 8.12 11.35 12.84
CA ARG A 182 7.44 10.08 13.14
C ARG A 182 6.21 10.25 14.05
N SER A 183 6.31 11.08 15.10
CA SER A 183 5.21 11.29 16.05
C SER A 183 4.13 12.18 15.44
N GLU A 184 4.51 13.26 14.75
CA GLU A 184 3.59 14.17 14.07
C GLU A 184 2.72 13.43 13.03
N ARG A 185 3.34 12.55 12.23
CA ARG A 185 2.65 11.75 11.22
C ARG A 185 1.57 10.86 11.85
N VAL A 186 1.90 10.16 12.94
CA VAL A 186 0.93 9.34 13.69
C VAL A 186 -0.23 10.18 14.21
N GLN A 187 0.06 11.32 14.86
CA GLN A 187 -0.98 12.20 15.40
C GLN A 187 -1.93 12.73 14.32
N LYS A 188 -1.40 13.18 13.17
CA LYS A 188 -2.21 13.65 12.03
C LYS A 188 -3.19 12.57 11.55
N VAL A 189 -2.74 11.33 11.43
CA VAL A 189 -3.59 10.21 10.99
C VAL A 189 -4.63 9.85 12.06
N VAL A 190 -4.24 9.81 13.33
CA VAL A 190 -5.16 9.56 14.45
C VAL A 190 -6.27 10.61 14.50
N GLU A 191 -5.93 11.89 14.39
CA GLU A 191 -6.91 12.98 14.34
C GLU A 191 -7.83 12.85 13.12
N ARG A 192 -7.29 12.46 11.96
CA ARG A 192 -8.07 12.24 10.74
C ARG A 192 -9.09 11.13 10.92
N LEU A 193 -8.67 9.98 11.43
CA LEU A 193 -9.53 8.82 11.69
C LEU A 193 -10.58 9.14 12.77
N SER A 194 -10.21 9.88 13.80
CA SER A 194 -11.14 10.32 14.86
C SER A 194 -12.29 11.17 14.29
N LYS A 195 -11.99 12.06 13.33
CA LYS A 195 -13.00 12.86 12.63
C LYS A 195 -13.89 12.01 11.72
N MET A 196 -13.35 10.97 11.08
CA MET A 196 -14.13 10.05 10.24
C MET A 196 -15.15 9.24 11.06
N ASN A 197 -14.78 8.79 12.25
CA ASN A 197 -15.68 8.01 13.12
C ASN A 197 -16.83 8.82 13.73
N GLN A 198 -16.72 10.15 13.77
CA GLN A 198 -17.78 11.04 14.24
C GLN A 198 -18.84 11.32 13.16
N LEU A 199 -18.58 10.94 11.90
CA LEU A 199 -19.55 11.06 10.82
C LEU A 199 -20.44 9.81 10.80
N PRO A 200 -21.77 9.95 10.62
CA PRO A 200 -22.65 8.80 10.48
C PRO A 200 -22.22 8.00 9.24
N ARG A 201 -21.86 6.72 9.44
CA ARG A 201 -21.63 5.80 8.32
C ARG A 201 -22.94 5.72 7.53
N ALA A 202 -22.90 6.10 6.24
CA ALA A 202 -24.05 5.96 5.36
C ALA A 202 -24.49 4.50 5.37
N LYS A 203 -25.77 4.27 5.67
CA LYS A 203 -26.39 2.94 5.73
C LYS A 203 -26.48 2.28 4.37
#